data_AF-A0A176ZH83-F1
#
_entry.id   AF-A0A176ZH83-F1
#
_cell.length_a   1.000
_cell.length_b   1.000
_cell.length_c   1.000
_cell.angle_alpha   90.00
_cell.angle_beta   90.00
_cell.angle_gamma   90.00
#
_symmetry.space_group_name_H-M   'P 1'
#
loop_
_entity.id
_entity.type
_entity.pdbx_description
1 polymer ?
#
loop_
_entity_poly.entity_id
_entity_poly.type
_entity_poly.pdbx_seq_one_letter_code
_entity_poly.pdbx_strand_id
1 'polypeptide(L)'
;MGEVLRKDCFAATRRLRAALLTSSALTLAWMLPAAPARAQDATWLASPGSNIYSSGANWNTGARPTGTAYFGASNTTDLSVSGFPPFVTVGGWTFNTGAGD
;
A
#
# COMPACT_ATOMS: atom_id res chain seq x y z
N MET A 1 28.89 28.37 -47.26
CA MET A 1 27.71 28.73 -46.42
C MET A 1 26.66 27.61 -46.27
N GLY A 2 26.70 26.51 -47.05
CA GLY A 2 25.66 25.46 -47.02
C GLY A 2 25.90 24.26 -46.08
N GLU A 3 27.06 24.15 -45.45
CA GLU A 3 27.44 23.00 -44.61
C GLU A 3 27.06 23.19 -43.14
N VAL A 4 27.12 24.44 -42.66
CA VAL A 4 26.69 24.86 -41.31
C VAL A 4 25.19 24.61 -41.15
N LEU A 5 24.38 25.01 -42.14
CA LEU A 5 22.92 24.84 -42.15
C LEU A 5 22.48 23.36 -42.03
N ARG A 6 23.24 22.41 -42.62
CA ARG A 6 22.91 20.98 -42.56
C ARG A 6 23.16 20.37 -41.18
N LYS A 7 24.22 20.83 -40.50
CA LYS A 7 24.62 20.34 -39.17
C LYS A 7 23.63 20.81 -38.09
N ASP A 8 23.16 22.04 -38.20
CA ASP A 8 22.17 22.63 -37.29
C ASP A 8 20.79 21.96 -37.43
N CYS A 9 20.40 21.61 -38.66
CA CYS A 9 19.14 20.92 -38.93
C CYS A 9 19.13 19.49 -38.35
N PHE A 10 20.27 18.78 -38.42
CA PHE A 10 20.44 17.45 -37.84
C PHE A 10 20.48 17.48 -36.30
N ALA A 11 21.09 18.52 -35.71
CA ALA A 11 21.07 18.74 -34.27
C ALA A 11 19.67 19.10 -33.76
N ALA A 12 18.91 19.91 -34.51
CA ALA A 12 17.53 20.28 -34.18
C ALA A 12 16.58 19.07 -34.21
N THR A 13 16.69 18.19 -35.21
CA THR A 13 15.90 16.95 -35.28
C THR A 13 16.23 15.97 -34.15
N ARG A 14 17.50 15.91 -33.70
CA ARG A 14 17.90 15.08 -32.55
C ARG A 14 17.32 15.60 -31.23
N ARG A 15 17.28 16.93 -31.04
CA ARG A 15 16.70 17.58 -29.85
C ARG A 15 15.17 17.46 -29.80
N LEU A 16 14.50 17.60 -30.94
CA LEU A 16 13.05 17.40 -31.05
C LEU A 16 12.65 15.96 -30.73
N ARG A 17 13.38 14.96 -31.25
CA ARG A 17 13.16 13.55 -30.93
C ARG A 17 13.37 13.25 -29.45
N ALA A 18 14.44 13.80 -28.85
CA ALA A 18 14.68 13.67 -27.42
C ALA A 18 13.54 14.30 -26.59
N ALA A 19 13.09 15.50 -26.94
CA ALA A 19 11.99 16.18 -26.26
C ALA A 19 10.64 15.43 -26.39
N LEU A 20 10.36 14.86 -27.56
CA LEU A 20 9.19 14.01 -27.81
C LEU A 20 9.26 12.72 -26.97
N LEU A 21 10.42 12.05 -26.95
CA LEU A 21 10.63 10.83 -26.15
C LEU A 21 10.47 11.11 -24.65
N THR A 22 11.05 12.21 -24.14
CA THR A 22 10.92 12.60 -22.73
C THR A 22 9.49 12.97 -22.36
N SER A 23 8.75 13.63 -23.26
CA SER A 23 7.34 13.98 -23.02
C SER A 23 6.45 12.73 -23.01
N SER A 24 6.70 11.79 -23.94
CA SER A 24 5.96 10.52 -24.03
C SER A 24 6.18 9.64 -22.79
N ALA A 25 7.42 9.58 -22.29
CA ALA A 25 7.76 8.81 -21.10
C ALA A 25 7.08 9.36 -19.82
N LEU A 26 7.00 10.68 -19.68
CA LEU A 26 6.36 11.31 -18.52
C LEU A 26 4.84 11.12 -18.51
N THR A 27 4.19 11.17 -19.67
CA THR A 27 2.75 10.86 -19.79
C THR A 27 2.45 9.40 -19.46
N LEU A 28 3.32 8.48 -19.88
CA LEU A 28 3.16 7.05 -19.56
C LEU A 28 3.39 6.78 -18.07
N ALA A 29 4.36 7.45 -17.44
CA ALA A 29 4.65 7.32 -16.01
C ALA A 29 3.44 7.67 -15.13
N TRP A 30 2.64 8.66 -15.52
CA TRP A 30 1.42 9.03 -14.81
C TRP A 30 0.23 8.09 -15.05
N MET A 31 0.29 7.30 -16.12
CA MET A 31 -0.74 6.30 -16.45
C MET A 31 -0.48 4.93 -15.83
N LEU A 32 0.64 4.72 -15.12
CA LEU A 32 0.84 3.47 -14.40
C LEU A 32 -0.24 3.33 -13.32
N PRO A 33 -0.98 2.22 -13.28
CA PRO A 33 -1.83 1.89 -12.15
C PRO A 33 -0.99 1.94 -10.87
N ALA A 34 -1.52 2.54 -9.82
CA ALA A 34 -0.92 2.40 -8.50
C ALA A 34 -0.72 0.90 -8.23
N ALA A 35 0.51 0.49 -7.92
CA ALA A 35 0.80 -0.90 -7.61
C ALA A 35 -0.16 -1.37 -6.52
N PRO A 36 -0.71 -2.60 -6.60
CA PRO A 36 -1.63 -3.09 -5.60
C PRO A 36 -0.96 -3.00 -4.23
N ALA A 37 -1.58 -2.24 -3.31
CA ALA A 37 -1.12 -2.17 -1.94
C ALA A 37 -1.18 -3.59 -1.37
N ARG A 38 -0.02 -4.13 -0.95
CA ARG A 38 0.01 -5.43 -0.27
C ARG A 38 -0.72 -5.24 1.06
N ALA A 39 -1.86 -5.90 1.19
CA ALA A 39 -2.60 -5.92 2.44
C ALA A 39 -1.71 -6.55 3.52
N GLN A 40 -1.64 -5.93 4.68
CA GLN A 40 -0.79 -6.39 5.78
C GLN A 40 -1.56 -7.32 6.69
N ASP A 41 -0.97 -8.46 6.99
CA ASP A 41 -1.46 -9.39 8.00
C ASP A 41 -0.92 -9.03 9.38
N ALA A 42 -1.69 -9.34 10.42
CA ALA A 42 -1.27 -9.12 11.80
C ALA A 42 -1.95 -10.10 12.76
N THR A 43 -1.29 -10.37 13.88
CA THR A 43 -1.77 -11.28 14.93
C THR A 43 -2.12 -10.50 16.18
N TRP A 44 -3.32 -10.74 16.71
CA TRP A 44 -3.77 -10.19 17.98
C TRP A 44 -2.91 -10.73 19.11
N LEU A 45 -2.47 -9.85 20.02
CA LEU A 45 -1.58 -10.25 21.12
C LEU A 45 -2.30 -11.16 22.13
N ALA A 46 -1.52 -12.00 22.81
CA ALA A 46 -2.02 -12.83 23.91
C ALA A 46 -2.45 -12.01 25.14
N SER A 47 -1.88 -10.81 25.30
CA SER A 47 -2.26 -9.84 26.33
C SER A 47 -2.21 -8.42 25.76
N PRO A 48 -3.20 -8.01 24.96
CA PRO A 48 -3.29 -6.66 24.41
C PRO A 48 -3.59 -5.64 25.52
N GLY A 49 -3.33 -4.36 25.26
CA GLY A 49 -3.62 -3.29 26.24
C GLY A 49 -5.10 -2.88 26.31
N SER A 50 -5.90 -3.28 25.32
CA SER A 50 -7.34 -2.97 25.22
C SER A 50 -8.04 -3.93 24.27
N ASN A 51 -9.38 -3.90 24.23
CA ASN A 51 -10.19 -4.63 23.25
C ASN A 51 -10.44 -3.83 21.94
N ILE A 52 -9.76 -2.71 21.74
CA ILE A 52 -9.99 -1.85 20.57
C ILE A 52 -9.29 -2.45 19.35
N TYR A 53 -10.07 -2.96 18.38
CA TYR A 53 -9.53 -3.62 17.19
C TYR A 53 -8.59 -2.70 16.39
N SER A 54 -8.90 -1.41 16.34
CA SER A 54 -8.11 -0.42 15.57
C SER A 54 -6.83 0.05 16.24
N SER A 55 -6.60 -0.28 17.51
CA SER A 55 -5.38 0.12 18.21
C SER A 55 -4.21 -0.74 17.76
N GLY A 56 -3.22 -0.12 17.10
CA GLY A 56 -2.02 -0.80 16.62
C GLY A 56 -1.21 -1.49 17.73
N ALA A 57 -1.27 -0.98 18.95
CA ALA A 57 -0.59 -1.56 20.12
C ALA A 57 -1.13 -2.94 20.53
N ASN A 58 -2.30 -3.34 20.03
CA ASN A 58 -2.89 -4.66 20.31
C ASN A 58 -2.43 -5.74 19.30
N TRP A 59 -1.64 -5.36 18.29
CA TRP A 59 -1.17 -6.24 17.21
C TRP A 59 0.35 -6.41 17.27
N ASN A 60 0.83 -7.61 16.91
CA ASN A 60 2.27 -7.91 16.89
C ASN A 60 3.09 -7.05 15.91
N THR A 61 2.46 -6.53 14.86
CA THR A 61 3.11 -5.64 13.87
C THR A 61 3.10 -4.17 14.29
N GLY A 62 2.44 -3.82 15.41
CA GLY A 62 2.22 -2.44 15.83
C GLY A 62 1.17 -1.68 15.02
N ALA A 63 0.51 -2.35 14.07
CA ALA A 63 -0.52 -1.77 13.21
C ALA A 63 -1.69 -2.75 13.02
N ARG A 64 -2.88 -2.20 12.82
CA ARG A 64 -4.08 -2.99 12.50
C ARG A 64 -3.92 -3.66 11.13
N PRO A 65 -4.34 -4.93 10.97
CA PRO A 65 -4.27 -5.62 9.69
C PRO A 65 -5.22 -4.99 8.67
N THR A 66 -4.80 -5.01 7.42
CA THR A 66 -5.64 -4.72 6.24
C THR A 66 -5.86 -5.97 5.38
N GLY A 67 -5.00 -6.98 5.54
CA GLY A 67 -5.11 -8.32 4.95
C GLY A 67 -5.87 -9.25 5.88
N THR A 68 -5.15 -10.10 6.60
CA THR A 68 -5.73 -11.12 7.48
C THR A 68 -5.42 -10.79 8.95
N ALA A 69 -6.47 -10.74 9.76
CA ALA A 69 -6.37 -10.70 11.21
C ALA A 69 -6.31 -12.12 11.76
N TYR A 70 -5.24 -12.44 12.50
CA TYR A 70 -5.08 -13.74 13.17
C TYR A 70 -5.34 -13.61 14.66
N PHE A 71 -6.18 -14.49 15.19
CA PHE A 71 -6.51 -14.59 16.60
C PHE A 71 -6.03 -15.93 17.14
N GLY A 72 -5.43 -15.90 18.33
CA GLY A 72 -5.09 -17.10 19.10
C GLY A 72 -5.59 -16.95 20.53
N ALA A 73 -5.03 -17.73 21.45
CA ALA A 73 -5.32 -17.57 22.87
C ALA A 73 -4.95 -16.14 23.34
N SER A 74 -5.91 -15.44 23.92
CA SER A 74 -5.76 -14.08 24.45
C SER A 74 -6.55 -13.93 25.73
N ASN A 75 -6.05 -13.12 26.67
CA ASN A 75 -6.83 -12.72 27.86
C ASN A 75 -7.94 -11.70 27.52
N THR A 76 -7.99 -11.23 26.28
CA THR A 76 -9.05 -10.37 25.75
C THR A 76 -9.81 -11.15 24.68
N THR A 77 -11.01 -11.61 25.04
CA THR A 77 -11.87 -12.50 24.24
C THR A 77 -12.92 -11.75 23.42
N ASP A 78 -13.08 -10.46 23.67
CA ASP A 78 -14.07 -9.60 23.03
C ASP A 78 -13.37 -8.47 22.28
N LEU A 79 -13.99 -8.00 21.20
CA LEU A 79 -13.44 -6.92 20.37
C LEU A 79 -14.44 -5.80 20.19
N SER A 80 -13.99 -4.58 20.45
CA SER A 80 -14.69 -3.37 20.06
C SER A 80 -14.28 -3.00 18.64
N VAL A 81 -15.23 -3.13 17.72
CA VAL A 81 -15.09 -2.70 16.33
C VAL A 81 -16.00 -1.50 16.13
N SER A 82 -15.45 -0.29 16.32
CA SER A 82 -16.21 0.94 16.08
C SER A 82 -16.18 1.30 14.59
N GLY A 83 -17.37 1.47 14.01
CA GLY A 83 -17.58 1.82 12.61
C GLY A 83 -17.58 3.32 12.32
N PHE A 84 -16.75 4.12 13.01
CA PHE A 84 -16.60 5.55 12.69
C PHE A 84 -15.37 5.76 11.80
N PRO A 85 -15.42 6.62 10.77
CA PRO A 85 -14.34 6.72 9.79
C PRO A 85 -12.96 7.01 10.42
N PRO A 86 -11.90 6.32 9.94
CA PRO A 86 -11.91 5.36 8.83
C PRO A 86 -12.47 3.99 9.27
N PHE A 87 -13.41 3.47 8.46
CA PHE A 87 -14.00 2.15 8.69
C PHE A 87 -12.93 1.06 8.77
N VAL A 88 -13.23 0.03 9.56
CA VAL A 88 -12.37 -1.14 9.65
C VAL A 88 -12.58 -1.99 8.40
N THR A 89 -11.62 -1.92 7.47
CA THR A 89 -11.52 -2.85 6.34
C THR A 89 -10.39 -3.84 6.60
N VAL A 90 -10.71 -5.11 6.46
CA VAL A 90 -9.78 -6.23 6.61
C VAL A 90 -10.21 -7.31 5.61
N GLY A 91 -9.24 -7.93 4.94
CA GLY A 91 -9.48 -8.99 3.97
C GLY A 91 -10.03 -10.29 4.58
N GLY A 92 -9.70 -10.60 5.84
CA GLY A 92 -10.22 -11.78 6.51
C GLY A 92 -9.88 -11.88 8.00
N TRP A 93 -10.59 -12.76 8.69
CA TRP A 93 -10.37 -13.10 10.09
C TRP A 93 -10.08 -14.58 10.18
N THR A 94 -9.03 -14.95 10.89
CA THR A 94 -8.64 -16.35 11.13
C THR A 94 -8.52 -16.57 12.63
N PHE A 95 -9.36 -17.44 13.16
CA PHE A 95 -9.31 -17.89 14.55
C PHE A 95 -8.54 -19.20 14.58
N ASN A 96 -7.32 -19.15 15.12
CA ASN A 96 -6.47 -20.34 15.27
C ASN A 96 -7.01 -21.23 16.40
N THR A 97 -6.59 -22.50 16.41
CA THR A 97 -6.91 -23.43 17.51
C THR A 97 -6.56 -22.80 18.87
N GLY A 98 -7.53 -22.74 19.78
CA GLY A 98 -7.37 -22.14 21.10
C GLY A 98 -7.61 -20.62 21.17
N ALA A 99 -7.99 -19.98 20.06
CA ALA A 99 -8.78 -18.74 20.16
C ALA A 99 -10.12 -19.10 20.82
N GLY A 100 -10.50 -18.38 21.88
CA GLY A 100 -11.62 -18.74 22.77
C GLY A 100 -12.97 -18.96 22.06
N ASP A 101 -13.87 -19.66 22.75
CA ASP A 101 -15.24 -19.99 22.30
C ASP A 101 -16.23 -18.83 22.50
#